data_AF-A0A9P0LLQ9-F1
#
_entry.id   AF-A0A9P0LLQ9-F1
#
_cell.length_a   1.000
_cell.length_b   1.000
_cell.length_c   1.000
_cell.angle_alpha   90.00
_cell.angle_beta   90.00
_cell.angle_gamma   90.00
#
_symmetry.space_group_name_H-M   'P 1'
#
loop_
_entity.id
_entity.type
_entity.pdbx_description
1 polymer ?
#
loop_
_entity_poly.entity_id
_entity_poly.type
_entity_poly.pdbx_seq_one_letter_code
_entity_poly.pdbx_strand_id
1 'polypeptide(L)'
;MSTTLDIRLKRADKIYHENENVSGVIIISSNSDFKHEGITLTMEGSVNLQISSKTVGIIEAFYNSVKPIQLVSVSCEVSGPGRLPSGVTQIPFEIPLRAKPNRVLYETYHGVYVNINYGIRCDIKRSFLSKDLQKMQQFLVQYKPGFNATPQLPLRENRKPVSFEISPSTLSTGASGIKN
;
A
#
# COMPACT_ATOMS: atom_id res chain seq x y z
N MET A 1 -4.71 -29.71 -15.16
CA MET A 1 -3.39 -29.03 -15.10
C MET A 1 -3.43 -28.05 -13.94
N SER A 2 -2.60 -28.26 -12.92
CA SER A 2 -2.53 -27.37 -11.76
C SER A 2 -1.29 -26.49 -11.89
N THR A 3 -1.51 -25.19 -12.11
CA THR A 3 -0.44 -24.19 -12.04
C THR A 3 -0.71 -23.27 -10.87
N THR A 4 0.28 -23.06 -10.02
CA THR A 4 0.22 -22.18 -8.85
C THR A 4 1.22 -21.04 -9.04
N LEU A 5 0.84 -19.86 -8.56
CA LEU A 5 1.62 -18.64 -8.62
C LEU A 5 1.73 -18.06 -7.22
N ASP A 6 2.96 -17.83 -6.77
CA ASP A 6 3.25 -17.21 -5.48
C ASP A 6 4.31 -16.11 -5.59
N ILE A 7 4.31 -15.18 -4.65
CA ILE A 7 5.26 -14.06 -4.58
C ILE A 7 5.84 -14.04 -3.17
N ARG A 8 7.16 -14.23 -3.07
CA ARG A 8 7.88 -14.18 -1.79
C ARG A 8 8.77 -12.96 -1.73
N LEU A 9 8.47 -12.04 -0.81
CA LEU A 9 9.34 -10.89 -0.56
C LEU A 9 10.61 -11.34 0.18
N LYS A 10 11.73 -10.66 -0.09
CA LYS A 10 13.02 -10.93 0.55
C LYS A 10 13.00 -10.58 2.05
N ARG A 11 12.32 -9.50 2.43
CA ARG A 11 12.14 -9.09 3.83
C ARG A 11 10.99 -9.86 4.49
N ALA A 12 11.24 -10.41 5.69
CA ALA A 12 10.27 -11.21 6.43
C ALA A 12 9.18 -10.35 7.11
N ASP A 13 9.56 -9.18 7.62
CA ASP A 13 8.64 -8.19 8.21
C ASP A 13 7.76 -7.49 7.17
N LYS A 14 8.21 -7.50 5.90
CA LYS A 14 7.56 -6.83 4.76
C LYS A 14 7.39 -5.33 4.98
N ILE A 15 8.24 -4.72 5.78
CA ILE A 15 8.23 -3.27 6.04
C ILE A 15 9.25 -2.61 5.11
N TYR A 16 8.82 -1.54 4.45
CA TYR A 16 9.62 -0.75 3.53
C TYR A 16 9.44 0.74 3.76
N HIS A 17 10.42 1.51 3.33
CA HIS A 17 10.42 2.98 3.39
C HIS A 17 10.53 3.55 1.99
N GLU A 18 10.11 4.81 1.83
CA GLU A 18 10.27 5.52 0.57
C GLU A 18 11.74 5.53 0.11
N ASN A 19 11.93 5.31 -1.19
CA ASN A 19 13.22 5.17 -1.88
C ASN A 19 14.00 3.87 -1.59
N GLU A 20 13.41 2.88 -0.90
CA GLU A 20 13.98 1.54 -0.83
C GLU A 20 13.59 0.68 -2.04
N ASN A 21 14.28 -0.44 -2.24
CA ASN A 21 13.93 -1.42 -3.28
C ASN A 21 13.13 -2.57 -2.68
N VAL A 22 11.97 -2.86 -3.25
CA VAL A 22 11.18 -4.05 -2.93
C VAL A 22 11.70 -5.20 -3.78
N SER A 23 12.31 -6.19 -3.12
CA SER A 23 12.91 -7.35 -3.78
C SER A 23 12.27 -8.65 -3.32
N GLY A 24 12.31 -9.66 -4.17
CA GLY A 24 11.70 -10.96 -3.89
C GLY A 24 11.86 -11.94 -5.05
N VAL A 25 11.07 -13.00 -4.99
CA VAL A 25 11.04 -14.07 -5.99
C VAL A 25 9.58 -14.39 -6.33
N ILE A 26 9.28 -14.43 -7.63
CA ILE A 26 8.05 -15.01 -8.17
C ILE A 26 8.27 -16.52 -8.28
N ILE A 27 7.36 -17.31 -7.74
CA ILE A 27 7.44 -18.77 -7.75
C ILE A 27 6.26 -19.30 -8.56
N ILE A 28 6.56 -19.98 -9.66
CA ILE A 28 5.57 -20.58 -10.55
C ILE A 28 5.78 -22.09 -10.49
N SER A 29 4.78 -22.83 -10.01
CA SER A 29 4.83 -24.28 -9.95
C SER A 29 3.75 -24.88 -10.86
N SER A 30 4.15 -25.76 -11.78
CA SER A 30 3.25 -26.42 -12.71
C SER A 30 3.58 -27.90 -12.88
N ASN A 31 2.54 -28.73 -13.05
CA ASN A 31 2.69 -30.16 -13.30
C ASN A 31 2.85 -30.53 -14.78
N SER A 32 2.83 -29.54 -15.68
CA SER A 32 3.02 -29.71 -17.11
C SER A 32 3.58 -28.43 -17.71
N ASP A 33 4.26 -28.52 -18.84
CA ASP A 33 4.64 -27.32 -19.58
C ASP A 33 3.40 -26.54 -20.03
N PHE A 34 3.46 -25.21 -19.98
CA PHE A 34 2.36 -24.37 -20.46
C PHE A 34 2.85 -23.13 -21.19
N LYS A 35 2.04 -22.64 -22.13
CA LYS A 35 2.30 -21.40 -22.87
C LYS A 35 1.68 -20.20 -22.15
N HIS A 36 2.38 -19.08 -22.17
CA HIS A 36 1.89 -17.79 -21.69
C HIS A 36 2.12 -16.71 -22.74
N GLU A 37 1.26 -15.69 -22.74
CA GLU A 37 1.34 -14.50 -23.60
C GLU A 37 2.09 -13.35 -22.92
N GLY A 38 2.61 -13.58 -21.72
CA GLY A 38 3.43 -12.62 -20.99
C GLY A 38 3.28 -12.77 -19.48
N ILE A 39 4.32 -12.35 -18.76
CA ILE A 39 4.37 -12.27 -17.31
C ILE A 39 4.67 -10.81 -16.96
N THR A 40 3.76 -10.19 -16.22
CA THR A 40 3.89 -8.78 -15.82
C THR A 40 3.89 -8.69 -14.31
N LEU A 41 4.80 -7.88 -13.78
CA LEU A 41 4.87 -7.53 -12.36
C LEU A 41 4.52 -6.06 -12.19
N THR A 42 3.51 -5.76 -11.38
CA THR A 42 3.05 -4.41 -11.09
C THR A 42 3.16 -4.14 -9.59
N MET A 43 3.95 -3.14 -9.20
CA MET A 43 3.91 -2.58 -7.86
C MET A 43 2.91 -1.43 -7.82
N GLU A 44 1.97 -1.50 -6.90
CA GLU A 44 0.89 -0.53 -6.76
C GLU A 44 0.69 -0.11 -5.31
N GLY A 45 0.23 1.12 -5.13
CA GLY A 45 -0.17 1.62 -3.83
C GLY A 45 -1.10 2.80 -3.99
N SER A 46 -2.12 2.85 -3.13
CA SER A 46 -3.22 3.79 -3.27
C SER A 46 -3.79 4.25 -1.93
N VAL A 47 -4.36 5.45 -1.93
CA VAL A 47 -5.22 5.94 -0.85
C VAL A 47 -6.66 5.81 -1.31
N ASN A 48 -7.44 5.05 -0.55
CA ASN A 48 -8.87 4.90 -0.71
C ASN A 48 -9.57 5.69 0.40
N LEU A 49 -10.50 6.55 0.03
CA LEU A 49 -11.31 7.32 0.96
C LEU A 49 -12.70 6.68 1.04
N GLN A 50 -13.19 6.44 2.24
CA GLN A 50 -14.52 5.93 2.55
C GLN A 50 -15.21 6.96 3.46
N ILE A 51 -16.50 7.25 3.24
CA ILE A 51 -17.26 8.22 4.03
C ILE A 51 -18.44 7.49 4.70
N SER A 52 -18.71 7.77 5.98
CA SER A 52 -19.84 7.17 6.73
C SER A 52 -21.19 7.58 6.14
N SER A 53 -22.08 6.60 5.97
CA SER A 53 -23.48 6.79 5.59
C SER A 53 -24.38 7.34 6.71
N LYS A 54 -23.84 7.69 7.89
CA LYS A 54 -24.62 8.25 9.01
C LYS A 54 -24.86 9.77 8.94
N THR A 55 -24.40 10.45 7.87
CA THR A 55 -24.57 11.89 7.67
C THR A 55 -24.97 12.16 6.21
N VAL A 56 -26.26 12.01 5.90
CA VAL A 56 -26.77 11.92 4.53
C VAL A 56 -27.37 13.24 4.04
N GLY A 57 -27.33 13.46 2.72
CA GLY A 57 -28.27 14.37 2.07
C GLY A 57 -27.99 14.58 0.57
N ILE A 58 -26.83 15.15 0.23
CA ILE A 58 -26.56 15.62 -1.15
C ILE A 58 -25.24 15.07 -1.69
N ILE A 59 -24.36 14.59 -0.81
CA ILE A 59 -23.03 14.13 -1.22
C ILE A 59 -23.13 12.73 -1.85
N GLU A 60 -24.23 11.96 -1.66
CA GLU A 60 -24.38 10.50 -1.91
C GLU A 60 -23.99 10.05 -3.33
N ALA A 61 -24.24 10.90 -4.33
CA ALA A 61 -23.84 10.65 -5.71
C ALA A 61 -22.31 10.75 -5.97
N PHE A 62 -21.56 11.40 -5.09
CA PHE A 62 -20.09 11.50 -5.16
C PHE A 62 -19.36 10.33 -4.47
N TYR A 63 -20.07 9.48 -3.71
CA TYR A 63 -19.47 8.42 -2.89
C TYR A 63 -18.87 7.29 -3.72
N ASN A 64 -19.50 6.97 -4.86
CA ASN A 64 -19.03 5.93 -5.77
C ASN A 64 -18.02 6.43 -6.81
N SER A 65 -17.69 7.72 -6.80
CA SER A 65 -16.85 8.35 -7.83
C SER A 65 -15.50 8.86 -7.32
N VAL A 66 -15.22 8.77 -6.01
CA VAL A 66 -13.87 9.06 -5.49
C VAL A 66 -12.94 7.93 -5.89
N LYS A 67 -12.26 8.13 -7.02
CA LYS A 67 -11.26 7.20 -7.52
C LYS A 67 -10.11 7.09 -6.51
N PRO A 68 -9.58 5.87 -6.26
CA PRO A 68 -8.38 5.69 -5.46
C PRO A 68 -7.25 6.60 -5.92
N ILE A 69 -6.63 7.32 -4.98
CA ILE A 69 -5.51 8.20 -5.29
C ILE A 69 -4.27 7.32 -5.36
N GLN A 70 -3.79 7.05 -6.57
CA GLN A 70 -2.64 6.20 -6.78
C GLN A 70 -1.33 6.91 -6.40
N LEU A 71 -0.62 6.37 -5.41
CA LEU A 71 0.64 6.89 -4.89
C LEU A 71 1.83 6.31 -5.66
N VAL A 72 1.78 5.02 -5.99
CA VAL A 72 2.80 4.32 -6.75
C VAL A 72 2.16 3.38 -7.77
N SER A 73 2.76 3.30 -8.96
CA SER A 73 2.34 2.41 -10.05
C SER A 73 3.54 2.17 -10.94
N VAL A 74 4.25 1.07 -10.71
CA VAL A 74 5.39 0.67 -11.52
C VAL A 74 5.07 -0.69 -12.10
N SER A 75 5.08 -0.79 -13.43
CA SER A 75 4.89 -2.06 -14.14
C SER A 75 6.17 -2.45 -14.84
N CYS A 76 6.52 -3.72 -14.76
CA CYS A 76 7.70 -4.32 -15.37
C CYS A 76 7.28 -5.59 -16.10
N GLU A 77 7.70 -5.72 -17.36
CA GLU A 77 7.61 -6.98 -18.09
C GLU A 77 8.69 -7.92 -17.56
N VAL A 78 8.26 -9.04 -16.97
CA VAL A 78 9.16 -10.06 -16.43
C VAL A 78 9.59 -11.03 -17.52
N SER A 79 8.66 -11.37 -18.42
CA SER A 79 8.89 -12.24 -19.56
C SER A 79 7.82 -12.01 -20.63
N GLY A 80 8.22 -11.94 -21.90
CA GLY A 80 7.31 -11.87 -23.03
C GLY A 80 6.56 -13.18 -23.28
N PRO A 81 5.84 -13.31 -24.41
CA PRO A 81 5.18 -14.56 -24.79
C PRO A 81 6.16 -15.72 -24.88
N GLY A 82 5.80 -16.87 -24.31
CA GLY A 82 6.72 -17.99 -24.18
C GLY A 82 6.09 -19.26 -23.66
N ARG A 83 6.96 -20.21 -23.29
CA ARG A 83 6.58 -21.50 -22.70
C ARG A 83 7.40 -21.70 -21.43
N LEU A 84 6.72 -22.02 -20.34
CA LEU A 84 7.35 -22.42 -19.08
C LEU A 84 7.39 -23.94 -18.97
N PRO A 85 8.51 -24.54 -18.52
CA PRO A 85 8.60 -25.97 -18.31
C PRO A 85 7.79 -26.42 -17.08
N SER A 86 7.47 -27.71 -17.03
CA SER A 86 6.99 -28.37 -15.82
C SER A 86 8.01 -28.29 -14.69
N GLY A 87 7.53 -28.30 -13.45
CA GLY A 87 8.35 -28.12 -12.25
C GLY A 87 8.16 -26.73 -11.64
N VAL A 88 9.22 -26.20 -11.04
CA VAL A 88 9.21 -24.93 -10.30
C VAL A 88 10.15 -23.93 -10.97
N THR A 89 9.59 -22.85 -11.47
CA THR A 89 10.32 -21.69 -11.99
C THR A 89 10.37 -20.60 -10.93
N GLN A 90 11.56 -20.09 -10.64
CA GLN A 90 11.78 -18.99 -9.72
C GLN A 90 12.36 -17.79 -10.47
N ILE A 91 11.70 -16.64 -10.40
CA ILE A 91 12.13 -15.43 -11.09
C ILE A 91 12.37 -14.34 -10.05
N PRO A 92 13.64 -13.95 -9.80
CA PRO A 92 13.94 -12.85 -8.88
C PRO A 92 13.50 -11.52 -9.48
N PHE A 93 13.08 -10.60 -8.62
CA PHE A 93 12.73 -9.24 -9.01
C PHE A 93 13.24 -8.22 -8.00
N GLU A 94 13.40 -6.98 -8.47
CA GLU A 94 13.69 -5.82 -7.64
C GLU A 94 13.05 -4.58 -8.27
N ILE A 95 12.23 -3.86 -7.51
CA ILE A 95 11.51 -2.67 -7.98
C ILE A 95 11.74 -1.52 -6.98
N PRO A 96 12.15 -0.32 -7.43
CA PRO A 96 12.32 0.83 -6.54
C PRO A 96 10.97 1.39 -6.07
N LEU A 97 10.76 1.44 -4.75
CA LEU A 97 9.58 2.05 -4.11
C LEU A 97 9.69 3.57 -4.13
N ARG A 98 9.18 4.17 -5.20
CA ARG A 98 9.14 5.63 -5.40
C ARG A 98 7.72 6.10 -5.64
N ALA A 99 7.36 7.21 -5.00
CA ALA A 99 6.10 7.87 -5.29
C ALA A 99 6.05 8.37 -6.75
N LYS A 100 4.84 8.49 -7.29
CA LYS A 100 4.59 9.22 -8.54
C LYS A 100 5.01 10.70 -8.38
N PRO A 101 5.32 11.40 -9.49
CA PRO A 101 5.56 12.84 -9.44
C PRO A 101 4.42 13.57 -8.72
N ASN A 102 4.76 14.54 -7.88
CA ASN A 102 3.82 15.30 -7.04
C ASN A 102 3.01 14.46 -6.04
N ARG A 103 3.49 13.27 -5.68
CA ARG A 103 2.93 12.43 -4.60
C ARG A 103 4.01 12.13 -3.56
N VAL A 104 3.56 11.74 -2.38
CA VAL A 104 4.39 11.21 -1.29
C VAL A 104 3.82 9.86 -0.88
N LEU A 105 4.66 8.96 -0.39
CA LEU A 105 4.17 7.72 0.19
C LEU A 105 3.70 7.97 1.62
N TYR A 106 2.49 7.49 1.94
CA TYR A 106 1.97 7.48 3.30
C TYR A 106 2.20 6.13 3.96
N GLU A 107 2.21 6.10 5.28
CA GLU A 107 2.23 4.81 5.98
C GLU A 107 1.01 3.97 5.63
N THR A 108 1.22 2.66 5.61
CA THR A 108 0.10 1.73 5.48
C THR A 108 -0.86 1.93 6.64
N TYR A 109 -2.13 2.18 6.31
CA TYR A 109 -3.15 2.52 7.29
C TYR A 109 -4.48 1.90 6.88
N HIS A 110 -5.16 1.26 7.84
CA HIS A 110 -6.45 0.62 7.63
C HIS A 110 -7.45 1.16 8.63
N GLY A 111 -8.06 2.30 8.31
CA GLY A 111 -9.12 2.92 9.09
C GLY A 111 -10.49 2.75 8.46
N VAL A 112 -11.50 3.27 9.16
CA VAL A 112 -12.91 3.27 8.71
C VAL A 112 -13.13 4.20 7.51
N TYR A 113 -12.38 5.29 7.42
CA TYR A 113 -12.57 6.33 6.41
C TYR A 113 -11.41 6.49 5.43
N VAL A 114 -10.27 5.92 5.76
CA VAL A 114 -9.06 6.00 4.94
C VAL A 114 -8.40 4.64 4.96
N ASN A 115 -8.09 4.12 3.78
CA ASN A 115 -7.35 2.88 3.61
C ASN A 115 -6.19 3.12 2.64
N ILE A 116 -4.97 2.96 3.14
CA ILE A 116 -3.72 3.13 2.40
C ILE A 116 -3.09 1.75 2.29
N ASN A 117 -2.95 1.26 1.06
CA ASN A 117 -2.43 -0.08 0.80
C ASN A 117 -1.28 -0.03 -0.21
N TYR A 118 -0.39 -1.02 -0.10
CA TYR A 118 0.69 -1.25 -1.04
C TYR A 118 0.82 -2.74 -1.34
N GLY A 119 1.21 -3.08 -2.55
CA GLY A 119 1.39 -4.47 -2.94
C GLY A 119 2.11 -4.63 -4.26
N ILE A 120 2.59 -5.85 -4.47
CA ILE A 120 3.12 -6.32 -5.74
C ILE A 120 2.13 -7.35 -6.29
N ARG A 121 1.74 -7.16 -7.54
CA ARG A 121 0.86 -8.05 -8.30
C ARG A 121 1.63 -8.65 -9.45
N CYS A 122 1.60 -9.97 -9.57
CA CYS A 122 2.09 -10.70 -10.72
C CYS A 122 0.90 -11.24 -11.50
N ASP A 123 0.88 -10.97 -12.80
CA ASP A 123 -0.12 -11.49 -13.74
C ASP A 123 0.59 -12.34 -14.79
N ILE A 124 0.06 -13.53 -15.04
CA ILE A 124 0.48 -14.41 -16.12
C ILE A 124 -0.70 -14.57 -17.05
N LYS A 125 -0.60 -13.97 -18.23
CA LYS A 125 -1.60 -14.11 -19.27
C LYS A 125 -1.43 -15.47 -19.93
N ARG A 126 -2.43 -16.36 -19.80
CA ARG A 126 -2.40 -17.70 -20.41
C ARG A 126 -3.05 -17.66 -21.79
N SER A 127 -3.02 -18.79 -22.49
CA SER A 127 -3.70 -18.93 -23.78
C SER A 127 -5.20 -18.64 -23.65
N PHE A 128 -5.84 -18.21 -24.75
CA PHE A 128 -7.22 -17.70 -24.79
C PHE A 128 -8.28 -18.57 -24.08
N LEU A 129 -8.09 -19.89 -24.02
CA LEU A 129 -9.02 -20.83 -23.40
C LEU A 129 -8.75 -21.06 -21.89
N SER A 130 -7.61 -20.62 -21.38
CA SER A 130 -7.18 -20.81 -19.99
C SER A 130 -7.35 -19.52 -19.21
N LYS A 131 -7.92 -19.61 -17.99
CA LYS A 131 -8.03 -18.47 -17.07
C LYS A 131 -6.65 -17.88 -16.77
N ASP A 132 -6.46 -16.57 -16.79
CA ASP A 132 -5.17 -15.99 -16.37
C ASP A 132 -4.82 -16.29 -14.91
N LEU A 133 -3.52 -16.30 -14.59
CA LEU A 133 -3.07 -16.43 -13.20
C LEU A 133 -2.72 -15.06 -12.66
N GLN A 134 -3.16 -14.79 -11.44
CA GLN A 134 -2.86 -13.54 -10.77
C GLN A 134 -2.56 -13.82 -9.31
N LYS A 135 -1.52 -13.19 -8.79
CA LYS A 135 -1.19 -13.20 -7.36
C LYS A 135 -0.83 -11.80 -6.92
N MET A 136 -1.36 -11.40 -5.77
CA MET A 136 -0.99 -10.16 -5.11
C MET A 136 -0.34 -10.47 -3.76
N GLN A 137 0.76 -9.79 -3.46
CA GLN A 137 1.46 -9.82 -2.18
C GLN A 137 1.56 -8.39 -1.64
N GLN A 138 0.84 -8.14 -0.55
CA GLN A 138 0.89 -6.86 0.16
C GLN A 138 2.18 -6.71 0.96
N PHE A 139 2.60 -5.46 1.15
CA PHE A 139 3.68 -5.08 2.05
C PHE A 139 3.32 -3.77 2.75
N LEU A 140 4.04 -3.46 3.82
CA LEU A 140 3.81 -2.29 4.65
C LEU A 140 4.81 -1.20 4.29
N VAL A 141 4.33 0.03 4.24
CA VAL A 141 5.16 1.23 4.18
C VAL A 141 5.13 1.92 5.52
N GLN A 142 6.31 2.25 6.04
CA GLN A 142 6.49 3.02 7.26
C GLN A 142 7.34 4.26 6.98
N TYR A 143 7.14 5.29 7.79
CA TYR A 143 8.03 6.44 7.82
C TYR A 143 9.36 6.04 8.44
N LYS A 144 10.46 6.57 7.91
CA LYS A 144 11.76 6.38 8.57
C LYS A 144 11.70 7.02 9.97
N PRO A 145 12.35 6.44 10.99
CA PRO A 145 12.47 7.09 12.29
C PRO A 145 12.98 8.53 12.13
N GLY A 146 12.23 9.51 12.65
CA GLY A 146 12.52 10.95 12.51
C GLY A 146 11.94 11.63 11.27
N PHE A 147 11.22 10.92 10.39
CA PHE A 147 10.49 11.51 9.27
C PHE A 147 9.13 12.04 9.72
N ASN A 148 8.96 13.37 9.64
CA ASN A 148 7.69 14.04 9.88
C ASN A 148 6.94 14.21 8.55
N ALA A 149 6.00 13.31 8.26
CA ALA A 149 5.24 13.30 7.01
C ALA A 149 4.28 14.49 6.85
N THR A 150 3.80 15.00 7.97
CA THR A 150 3.45 16.41 8.07
C THR A 150 4.75 17.15 8.37
N PRO A 151 5.33 17.94 7.44
CA PRO A 151 5.95 19.16 7.93
C PRO A 151 4.82 19.77 8.74
N GLN A 152 4.95 19.77 10.07
CA GLN A 152 4.19 20.73 10.84
C GLN A 152 4.52 22.02 10.10
N LEU A 153 3.56 22.60 9.37
CA LEU A 153 3.63 24.02 9.04
C LEU A 153 4.07 24.60 10.36
N PRO A 154 5.31 25.14 10.47
CA PRO A 154 5.89 25.46 11.77
C PRO A 154 4.78 26.16 12.50
N LEU A 155 4.30 25.53 13.60
CA LEU A 155 3.08 25.95 14.27
C LEU A 155 3.21 27.47 14.34
N ARG A 156 2.34 28.22 13.66
CA ARG A 156 2.53 29.67 13.44
C ARG A 156 2.49 30.47 14.74
N GLU A 157 2.49 29.79 15.87
CA GLU A 157 2.52 30.30 17.22
C GLU A 157 3.52 29.49 18.04
N ASN A 158 4.49 30.21 18.59
CA ASN A 158 5.25 29.80 19.77
C ASN A 158 4.28 29.47 20.91
N ARG A 159 3.70 28.28 20.93
CA ARG A 159 2.93 27.82 22.08
C ARG A 159 3.90 27.56 23.21
N LYS A 160 3.96 28.51 24.15
CA LYS A 160 4.62 28.30 25.45
C LYS A 160 4.01 27.05 26.10
N PRO A 161 4.83 26.19 26.74
CA PRO A 161 4.31 25.06 27.51
C PRO A 161 3.22 25.54 28.47
N VAL A 162 2.03 24.96 28.36
CA VAL A 162 0.94 25.26 29.29
C VAL A 162 1.14 24.39 30.51
N SER A 163 1.53 25.00 31.62
CA SER A 163 1.50 24.35 32.92
C SER A 163 0.05 24.14 33.34
N PHE A 164 -0.35 22.89 33.53
CA PHE A 164 -1.63 22.54 34.14
C PHE A 164 -1.39 21.54 35.28
N GLU A 165 -2.29 21.55 36.25
CA GLU A 165 -2.26 20.66 37.41
C GLU A 165 -3.57 19.90 37.45
N ILE A 166 -3.51 18.57 37.58
CA ILE A 166 -4.70 17.72 37.67
C ILE A 166 -4.90 17.34 39.14
N SER A 167 -5.94 17.89 39.75
CA SER A 167 -6.39 17.53 41.09
C SER A 167 -7.88 17.13 41.08
N PRO A 168 -8.36 16.40 42.10
CA PRO A 168 -9.78 16.00 42.19
C PRO A 168 -10.76 17.18 42.11
N SER A 169 -10.36 18.37 42.59
CA SER A 169 -11.17 19.59 42.51
C SER A 169 -11.20 20.22 41.12
N THR A 170 -10.15 20.06 40.30
CA THR A 170 -10.13 20.52 38.89
C THR A 170 -10.93 19.63 37.94
N LEU A 171 -11.27 18.41 38.35
CA LEU A 171 -12.02 17.44 37.56
C LEU A 171 -13.54 17.51 37.82
N SER A 172 -13.95 17.98 39.00
CA SER A 172 -15.35 18.03 39.43
C SER A 172 -16.10 19.29 38.98
N THR A 173 -15.38 20.32 38.54
CA THR A 173 -15.97 21.57 38.07
C THR A 173 -15.43 21.85 36.68
N GLY A 174 -16.29 22.02 35.68
CA GLY A 174 -15.92 22.29 34.28
C GLY A 174 -15.30 23.68 34.06
N ALA A 175 -14.35 24.08 34.90
CA ALA A 175 -13.64 25.35 34.83
C ALA A 175 -12.16 25.07 34.50
N SER A 176 -11.72 25.65 33.38
CA SER A 176 -10.36 25.56 32.85
C SER A 176 -9.31 25.87 33.91
N GLY A 177 -8.53 24.86 34.31
CA GLY A 177 -7.39 24.98 35.23
C GLY A 177 -6.15 25.60 34.60
N ILE A 178 -6.30 26.69 33.84
CA ILE A 178 -5.18 27.44 33.26
C ILE A 178 -4.90 28.62 34.20
N LYS A 179 -3.78 28.56 34.92
CA LYS A 179 -3.22 29.73 35.61
C LYS A 179 -2.28 30.46 34.64
N ASN A 180 -2.47 31.77 34.48
CA ASN A 180 -1.59 32.65 33.71
C ASN A 180 -0.18 32.73 34.32
#